data_AF-A0A7C7NLX5-F1
#
_entry.id   AF-A0A7C7NLX5-F1
#
_cell.length_a   1.000
_cell.length_b   1.000
_cell.length_c   1.000
_cell.angle_alpha   90.00
_cell.angle_beta   90.00
_cell.angle_gamma   90.00
#
_symmetry.space_group_name_H-M   'P 1'
#
loop_
_entity.id
_entity.type
_entity.pdbx_description
1 polymer ?
#
loop_
_entity_poly.entity_id
_entity_poly.type
_entity_poly.pdbx_seq_one_letter_code
_entity_poly.pdbx_strand_id
1 'polypeptide(L)'
;MTQEIGYPKFLRDTAVNKVDENTWEAKLTDDWNIGGVANGGYSMATAARALSESLEHKDPLSITGHYLSRVEPGKALLQIEKLNMGRSVST
;
A
#
# COMPACT_ATOMS: atom_id res chain seq x y z
N MET A 1 18.29 -3.59 21.08
CA MET A 1 16.90 -3.26 20.69
C MET A 1 16.32 -4.50 20.05
N THR A 2 15.22 -5.04 20.56
CA THR A 2 14.57 -6.21 19.96
C THR A 2 14.03 -5.79 18.61
N GLN A 3 14.47 -6.43 17.52
CA GLN A 3 13.86 -6.20 16.21
C GLN A 3 12.41 -6.63 16.27
N GLU A 4 11.49 -5.74 15.87
CA GLU A 4 10.11 -6.12 15.62
C GLU A 4 10.07 -7.13 14.47
N ILE A 5 9.35 -8.24 14.66
CA ILE A 5 9.16 -9.30 13.68
C ILE A 5 7.67 -9.56 13.47
N GLY A 6 7.30 -10.17 12.33
CA GLY A 6 5.92 -10.54 12.05
C GLY A 6 4.98 -9.34 11.85
N TYR A 7 3.80 -9.39 12.47
CA TYR A 7 2.72 -8.43 12.23
C TYR A 7 3.07 -6.96 12.57
N PRO A 8 3.69 -6.62 13.71
CA PRO A 8 4.11 -5.24 13.98
C PRO A 8 5.07 -4.68 12.91
N LYS A 9 6.03 -5.51 12.48
CA LYS A 9 6.94 -5.18 11.37
C LYS A 9 6.19 -4.96 10.07
N PHE A 10 5.21 -5.80 9.76
CA PHE A 10 4.37 -5.65 8.57
C PHE A 10 3.58 -4.34 8.57
N LEU A 11 2.98 -3.98 9.71
CA LEU A 11 2.24 -2.72 9.84
C LEU A 11 3.15 -1.50 9.61
N ARG A 12 4.37 -1.54 10.15
CA ARG A 12 5.35 -0.47 9.96
C ARG A 12 5.84 -0.40 8.51
N ASP A 13 6.20 -1.54 7.91
CA ASP A 13 6.80 -1.58 6.57
C ASP A 13 5.80 -1.36 5.43
N THR A 14 4.49 -1.48 5.72
CA THR A 14 3.41 -1.11 4.78
C THR A 14 2.87 0.29 5.05
N ALA A 15 3.36 0.99 6.08
CA ALA A 15 2.85 2.31 6.45
C ALA A 15 2.99 3.31 5.28
N VAL A 16 1.97 4.15 5.15
CA VAL A 16 1.90 5.21 4.15
C VAL A 16 1.76 6.55 4.86
N ASN A 17 2.28 7.61 4.26
CA ASN A 17 2.15 8.98 4.74
C ASN A 17 1.50 9.83 3.66
N LYS A 18 0.45 10.58 4.00
CA LYS A 18 -0.19 11.50 3.06
C LYS A 18 0.76 12.66 2.72
N VAL A 19 0.97 12.89 1.43
CA VAL A 19 1.81 13.97 0.89
C VAL A 19 0.95 15.16 0.47
N ASP A 20 -0.13 14.89 -0.25
CA ASP A 20 -1.14 15.85 -0.67
C ASP A 20 -2.52 15.19 -0.74
N GLU A 21 -3.53 15.85 -1.33
CA GLU A 21 -4.89 15.34 -1.40
C GLU A 21 -5.00 13.93 -2.00
N ASN A 22 -4.20 13.64 -3.04
CA ASN A 22 -4.30 12.44 -3.87
C ASN A 22 -3.00 11.62 -3.92
N THR A 23 -1.98 12.01 -3.16
CA THR A 23 -0.67 11.36 -3.15
C THR A 23 -0.27 10.91 -1.74
N TRP A 24 0.20 9.66 -1.65
CA TRP A 24 0.81 9.07 -0.48
C TRP A 24 2.24 8.63 -0.78
N GLU A 25 3.06 8.57 0.26
CA GLU A 25 4.42 8.06 0.21
C GLU A 25 4.55 6.81 1.09
N ALA A 26 5.23 5.80 0.59
CA ALA A 26 5.65 4.63 1.35
C ALA A 26 7.18 4.45 1.27
N LYS A 27 7.75 3.80 2.28
CA LYS A 27 9.14 3.33 2.25
C LYS A 27 9.16 1.82 2.25
N LEU A 28 9.34 1.23 1.07
CA LEU A 28 9.36 -0.21 0.87
C LEU A 28 10.71 -0.79 1.28
N THR A 29 10.70 -1.89 2.03
CA THR A 29 11.90 -2.63 2.42
C THR A 29 12.05 -3.91 1.59
N ASP A 30 13.24 -4.49 1.61
CA ASP A 30 13.55 -5.79 0.99
C ASP A 30 13.23 -6.99 1.90
N ASP A 31 12.79 -6.75 3.14
CA ASP A 31 12.49 -7.80 4.12
C ASP A 31 11.34 -8.73 3.71
N TRP A 32 10.51 -8.28 2.77
CA TRP A 32 9.36 -9.01 2.25
C TRP A 32 9.61 -9.56 0.84
N ASN A 33 10.87 -9.63 0.40
CA ASN A 33 11.24 -10.14 -0.90
C ASN A 33 11.18 -11.68 -0.97
N ILE A 34 10.74 -12.20 -2.11
CA ILE A 34 10.83 -13.62 -2.48
C ILE A 34 11.65 -13.69 -3.77
N GLY A 35 12.81 -14.35 -3.72
CA GLY A 35 13.70 -14.45 -4.89
C GLY A 35 14.25 -13.10 -5.35
N GLY A 36 14.46 -12.16 -4.43
CA GLY A 36 14.98 -10.81 -4.73
C GLY A 36 13.95 -9.83 -5.29
N VAL A 37 12.66 -10.18 -5.29
CA VAL A 37 11.56 -9.32 -5.74
C VAL A 37 10.56 -9.17 -4.61
N ALA A 38 10.02 -7.96 -4.39
CA ALA A 38 8.98 -7.76 -3.39
C ALA A 38 7.82 -8.75 -3.60
N ASN A 39 7.37 -9.37 -2.50
CA ASN A 39 6.17 -10.17 -2.53
C ASN A 39 4.97 -9.33 -3.05
N GLY A 40 4.20 -9.87 -3.98
CA GLY A 40 3.05 -9.16 -4.55
C GLY A 40 2.03 -8.72 -3.48
N GLY A 41 1.79 -9.56 -2.48
CA GLY A 41 0.93 -9.23 -1.35
C GLY A 41 1.47 -8.07 -0.50
N TYR A 42 2.78 -7.93 -0.33
CA TYR A 42 3.39 -6.80 0.36
C TYR A 42 3.18 -5.48 -0.40
N SER A 43 3.43 -5.47 -1.70
CA SER A 43 3.16 -4.29 -2.55
C SER A 43 1.66 -3.94 -2.60
N MET A 44 0.79 -4.95 -2.73
CA MET A 44 -0.66 -4.75 -2.77
C MET A 44 -1.21 -4.27 -1.43
N ALA A 45 -0.69 -4.78 -0.30
CA ALA A 45 -1.09 -4.31 1.03
C ALA A 45 -0.71 -2.85 1.25
N THR A 46 0.45 -2.42 0.77
CA THR A 46 0.86 -1.01 0.83
C THR A 46 -0.09 -0.13 0.02
N ALA A 47 -0.46 -0.54 -1.20
CA ALA A 47 -1.47 0.16 -2.01
C ALA A 47 -2.85 0.18 -1.32
N ALA A 48 -3.29 -0.94 -0.73
CA ALA A 48 -4.54 -1.04 -0.01
C ALA A 48 -4.63 -0.06 1.17
N ARG A 49 -3.51 0.21 1.85
CA ARG A 49 -3.46 1.19 2.95
C ARG A 49 -3.66 2.62 2.46
N ALA A 50 -3.02 3.01 1.36
CA ALA A 50 -3.26 4.31 0.76
C ALA A 50 -4.73 4.46 0.30
N LEU A 51 -5.29 3.42 -0.34
CA LEU A 51 -6.71 3.40 -0.71
C LEU A 51 -7.62 3.57 0.53
N SER A 52 -7.38 2.79 1.58
CA SER A 52 -8.12 2.85 2.84
C SER A 52 -8.09 4.25 3.50
N GLU A 53 -6.96 4.96 3.44
CA GLU A 53 -6.84 6.32 3.95
C GLU A 53 -7.50 7.38 3.04
N SER A 54 -7.66 7.08 1.75
CA SER A 54 -8.22 8.01 0.76
C SER A 54 -9.75 7.98 0.66
N LEU A 55 -10.36 6.84 1.01
CA LEU A 55 -11.79 6.57 0.84
C LEU A 55 -12.59 6.97 2.08
N GLU A 56 -13.84 7.38 1.87
CA GLU A 56 -14.79 7.60 2.99
C GLU A 56 -15.13 6.28 3.70
N HIS A 57 -15.22 5.20 2.92
CA HIS A 57 -15.35 3.83 3.41
C HIS A 57 -13.99 3.16 3.41
N LYS A 58 -13.43 2.96 4.60
CA LYS A 58 -12.03 2.52 4.78
C LYS A 58 -11.76 1.08 4.36
N ASP A 59 -12.78 0.24 4.28
CA ASP A 59 -12.63 -1.20 4.05
C ASP A 59 -12.89 -1.53 2.57
N PRO A 60 -11.86 -1.82 1.76
CA PRO A 60 -12.04 -2.14 0.36
C PRO A 60 -12.78 -3.48 0.21
N LEU A 61 -13.88 -3.49 -0.57
CA LEU A 61 -14.62 -4.72 -0.86
C LEU A 61 -13.88 -5.62 -1.86
N SER A 62 -13.13 -5.02 -2.78
CA SER A 62 -12.34 -5.71 -3.79
C SER A 62 -11.13 -4.85 -4.15
N ILE A 63 -9.99 -5.50 -4.42
CA ILE A 63 -8.77 -4.86 -4.91
C ILE A 63 -8.25 -5.70 -6.06
N THR A 64 -7.95 -5.06 -7.19
CA THR A 64 -7.30 -5.69 -8.34
C THR A 64 -5.99 -4.97 -8.61
N GLY A 65 -4.88 -5.71 -8.68
CA GLY A 65 -3.55 -5.17 -8.92
C GLY A 65 -2.97 -5.68 -10.24
N HIS A 66 -2.41 -4.77 -11.05
CA HIS A 66 -1.68 -5.09 -12.27
C HIS A 66 -0.20 -4.72 -12.10
N TYR A 67 0.69 -5.72 -12.17
CA TYR A 67 2.13 -5.54 -11.94
C TYR A 67 2.85 -5.33 -13.27
N LEU A 68 3.20 -4.07 -13.58
CA LEU A 68 3.88 -3.72 -14.83
C LEU A 68 5.39 -3.97 -14.78
N SER A 69 5.98 -3.90 -13.58
CA SER A 69 7.41 -4.11 -13.35
C SER A 69 7.66 -4.61 -11.92
N ARG A 70 8.90 -5.02 -11.65
CA ARG A 70 9.33 -5.41 -10.30
C ARG A 70 9.35 -4.18 -9.41
N VAL A 71 8.90 -4.36 -8.17
CA VAL A 71 8.99 -3.34 -7.14
C VAL A 71 10.38 -3.38 -6.53
N GLU A 72 11.05 -2.23 -6.53
CA GLU A 72 12.36 -2.04 -5.92
C GLU A 72 12.21 -1.49 -4.49
N PRO A 73 13.09 -1.87 -3.55
CA PRO A 73 13.14 -1.26 -2.23
C PRO A 73 13.43 0.25 -2.33
N GLY A 74 12.82 1.03 -1.44
CA GLY A 74 13.00 2.48 -1.38
C GLY A 74 11.69 3.25 -1.31
N LYS A 75 11.78 4.54 -1.65
CA LYS A 75 10.61 5.43 -1.64
C LYS A 75 9.69 5.09 -2.80
N ALA A 76 8.41 4.89 -2.50
CA ALA A 76 7.35 4.71 -3.47
C ALA A 76 6.31 5.83 -3.30
N LEU A 77 5.81 6.35 -4.42
CA LEU A 77 4.68 7.26 -4.45
C LEU A 77 3.44 6.51 -4.91
N LEU A 78 2.34 6.69 -4.19
CA LEU A 78 1.03 6.13 -4.50
C LEU A 78 0.10 7.27 -4.88
N GLN A 79 -0.33 7.30 -6.13
CA GLN A 79 -1.26 8.29 -6.66
C GLN A 79 -2.64 7.66 -6.73
N ILE A 80 -3.63 8.35 -6.18
CA ILE A 80 -5.01 7.87 -6.10
C ILE A 80 -5.91 8.79 -6.91
N GLU A 81 -6.69 8.17 -7.78
CA GLU A 81 -7.76 8.81 -8.51
C GLU A 81 -9.07 8.16 -8.08
N LYS A 82 -10.02 8.97 -7.60
CA LYS A 82 -11.37 8.52 -7.25
C LYS A 82 -12.22 8.56 -8.51
N LEU A 83 -12.72 7.41 -8.94
CA LEU A 83 -13.50 7.26 -10.16
C LEU A 83 -15.00 7.42 -9.91
N ASN A 84 -15.51 6.89 -8.79
CA ASN A 84 -16.92 6.99 -8.43
C ASN A 84 -17.12 7.01 -6.91
N MET A 85 -17.88 7.98 -6.40
CA MET A 85 -18.20 8.09 -4.98
C MET A 85 -19.69 7.90 -4.76
N GLY A 86 -20.08 6.67 -4.40
CA GLY A 86 -21.46 6.30 -4.12
C GLY A 86 -21.75 6.15 -2.64
N ARG A 87 -23.03 6.20 -2.26
CA ARG A 87 -23.50 6.08 -0.86
C ARG A 87 -23.10 4.76 -0.17
N SER A 88 -22.94 3.68 -0.94
CA SER A 88 -22.64 2.34 -0.41
C SER A 88 -21.32 1.77 -0.92
N VAL A 89 -20.85 2.21 -2.09
CA VAL A 89 -19.63 1.72 -2.74
C VAL A 89 -18.95 2.91 -3.41
N SER A 90 -17.64 3.00 -3.23
CA SER A 90 -16.77 3.96 -3.92
C SER A 90 -15.66 3.20 -4.65
N THR A 91 -15.23 3.74 -5.79
CA THR A 91 -14.12 3.24 -6.62
C THR A 91 -13.11 4.34 -6.81
#